data_AF-A0A2H3BY37-F1
#
_entry.id   AF-A0A2H3BY37-F1
#
_cell.length_a   1.000
_cell.length_b   1.000
_cell.length_c   1.000
_cell.angle_alpha   90.00
_cell.angle_beta   90.00
_cell.angle_gamma   90.00
#
_symmetry.space_group_name_H-M   'P 1'
#
loop_
_entity.id
_entity.type
_entity.pdbx_description
1 polymer ?
#
loop_
_entity_poly.entity_id
_entity_poly.type
_entity_poly.pdbx_seq_one_letter_code
_entity_poly.pdbx_strand_id
1 'polypeptide(L)'
;MSVPTGMLRICFIGTDKQSTFRPIAFHKNDLDFHAKELPTFTENLEFSLGPFLSSTPYTGNGLPLSHLSKNFHGWNSPHYWEDPYLDSALFAHIALVREGHPTIHFAIKVALHVDDDPRSRGYHVFKALRREAVFYAHCLPAVQGDAVPRHYGVWEASTSWAGRVVISVMEFAGWSWSGQIRGTKHDTPETRMKIARTLQKIHDAGADHNQIGPGYNHHLLYDWRCGKARIVDFTEGHRHPCDRQVPLKPYKAQFRYGPPLCPELTTLGLELDFGGPNTFLTEDAEVLDAIAFLDKYLEEHPGVSRQEALDAQEKYLKDEWHLVGPQVRRTESGRCMEYEDFFK
;
A
#
# COMPACT_ATOMS: atom_id res chain seq x y z
N MET A 1 36.18 7.06 5.89
CA MET A 1 35.59 8.35 5.47
C MET A 1 34.20 8.43 6.07
N SER A 2 33.91 9.48 6.84
CA SER A 2 32.58 9.70 7.43
C SER A 2 31.56 9.99 6.34
N VAL A 3 30.41 9.32 6.39
CA VAL A 3 29.31 9.54 5.44
C VAL A 3 28.49 10.75 5.91
N PRO A 4 28.20 11.74 5.04
CA PRO A 4 27.31 12.83 5.37
C PRO A 4 25.95 12.32 5.89
N THR A 5 25.38 12.98 6.90
CA THR A 5 24.07 12.62 7.46
C THR A 5 22.98 12.58 6.38
N GLY A 6 22.11 11.56 6.41
CA GLY A 6 20.99 11.40 5.47
C GLY A 6 21.32 10.63 4.17
N MET A 7 22.55 10.13 4.03
CA MET A 7 22.93 9.27 2.91
C MET A 7 22.53 7.82 3.18
N LEU A 8 22.25 7.09 2.10
CA LEU A 8 21.89 5.69 2.16
C LEU A 8 22.95 4.84 1.47
N ARG A 9 23.41 3.77 2.10
CA ARG A 9 24.35 2.83 1.48
C ARG A 9 23.64 1.52 1.18
N ILE A 10 23.55 1.17 -0.09
CA ILE A 10 22.94 -0.07 -0.53
C ILE A 10 23.96 -0.90 -1.31
N CYS A 11 24.09 -2.17 -0.94
CA CYS A 11 24.76 -3.18 -1.73
C CYS A 11 23.72 -3.97 -2.53
N PHE A 12 23.77 -3.91 -3.86
CA PHE A 12 22.94 -4.75 -4.73
C PHE A 12 23.70 -6.05 -5.00
N ILE A 13 23.15 -7.20 -4.58
CA ILE A 13 23.80 -8.49 -4.84
C ILE A 13 23.91 -8.72 -6.36
N GLY A 14 25.02 -9.31 -6.79
CA GLY A 14 25.38 -9.40 -8.21
C GLY A 14 26.18 -8.21 -8.72
N THR A 15 26.31 -7.15 -7.92
CA THR A 15 27.28 -6.07 -8.13
C THR A 15 28.37 -6.17 -7.06
N ASP A 16 29.62 -5.93 -7.45
CA ASP A 16 30.77 -5.88 -6.56
C ASP A 16 30.89 -4.54 -5.80
N LYS A 17 29.87 -3.66 -5.92
CA LYS A 17 29.97 -2.26 -5.53
C LYS A 17 28.82 -1.79 -4.65
N GLN A 18 29.18 -1.35 -3.45
CA GLN A 18 28.32 -0.52 -2.62
C GLN A 18 28.07 0.82 -3.31
N SER A 19 26.80 1.20 -3.44
CA SER A 19 26.40 2.49 -3.98
C SER A 19 25.95 3.40 -2.84
N THR A 20 26.40 4.65 -2.87
CA THR A 20 25.98 5.66 -1.89
C THR A 20 24.94 6.57 -2.53
N PHE A 21 23.74 6.54 -1.97
CA PHE A 21 22.55 7.23 -2.41
C PHE A 21 22.36 8.54 -1.65
N ARG A 22 22.01 9.60 -2.38
CA ARG A 22 21.74 10.95 -1.87
C ARG A 22 20.23 11.18 -1.86
N PRO A 23 19.66 11.79 -0.81
CA PRO A 23 18.25 12.12 -0.79
C PRO A 23 17.93 13.12 -1.90
N ILE A 24 16.83 12.90 -2.61
CA ILE A 24 16.30 13.86 -3.57
C ILE A 24 15.39 14.82 -2.78
N ALA A 25 15.76 16.10 -2.76
CA ALA A 25 14.88 17.14 -2.23
C ALA A 25 13.74 17.39 -3.23
N PHE A 26 12.51 17.47 -2.75
CA PHE A 26 11.36 17.84 -3.55
C PHE A 26 11.00 19.29 -3.28
N HIS A 27 10.96 20.12 -4.31
CA HIS A 27 10.56 21.50 -4.16
C HIS A 27 9.04 21.65 -4.23
N LYS A 28 8.55 22.68 -3.55
CA LYS A 28 7.16 23.12 -3.48
C LYS A 28 6.49 23.40 -4.84
N ASN A 29 7.28 23.53 -5.90
CA ASN A 29 6.82 23.89 -7.23
C ASN A 29 6.89 22.70 -8.21
N ASP A 30 7.37 21.53 -7.78
CA ASP A 30 7.53 20.35 -8.64
C ASP A 30 6.19 19.64 -8.94
N LEU A 31 5.14 20.02 -8.23
CA LEU A 31 3.71 19.73 -8.41
C LEU A 31 2.95 20.95 -7.84
N ASP A 32 1.68 21.19 -8.23
CA ASP A 32 0.81 22.28 -7.72
C ASP A 32 0.45 22.12 -6.21
N PHE A 33 1.39 21.67 -5.38
CA PHE A 33 1.20 21.34 -3.98
C PHE A 33 2.23 22.03 -3.09
N HIS A 34 1.72 22.68 -2.06
CA HIS A 34 2.53 23.40 -1.09
C HIS A 34 3.33 22.44 -0.18
N ALA A 35 4.58 22.12 -0.54
CA ALA A 35 5.58 21.32 0.19
C ALA A 35 5.78 21.70 1.67
N LYS A 36 5.81 20.66 2.53
CA LYS A 36 6.45 20.59 3.85
C LYS A 36 7.49 19.47 3.77
N GLU A 37 8.58 19.61 4.51
CA GLU A 37 9.72 18.69 4.46
C GLU A 37 9.33 17.25 4.86
N LEU A 38 9.88 16.28 4.14
CA LEU A 38 9.76 14.85 4.46
C LEU A 38 10.59 14.51 5.71
N PRO A 39 10.20 13.50 6.50
CA PRO A 39 11.05 12.99 7.57
C PRO A 39 12.34 12.41 6.96
N THR A 40 13.47 13.06 7.18
CA THR A 40 14.77 12.55 6.76
C THR A 40 15.34 11.59 7.81
N PHE A 41 16.01 10.52 7.38
CA PHE A 41 16.79 9.70 8.29
C PHE A 41 17.91 10.54 8.90
N THR A 42 17.97 10.61 10.23
CA THR A 42 19.04 11.33 10.95
C THR A 42 20.33 10.50 11.08
N GLU A 43 20.30 9.25 10.64
CA GLU A 43 21.41 8.30 10.74
C GLU A 43 21.73 7.68 9.37
N ASN A 44 22.99 7.31 9.16
CA ASN A 44 23.40 6.57 7.97
C ASN A 44 22.90 5.13 8.08
N LEU A 45 22.14 4.68 7.08
CA LEU A 45 21.64 3.31 7.02
C LEU A 45 22.42 2.52 5.97
N GLU A 46 22.87 1.33 6.35
CA GLU A 46 23.54 0.37 5.47
C GLU A 46 22.64 -0.84 5.26
N PHE A 47 22.36 -1.13 3.98
CA PHE A 47 21.48 -2.22 3.59
C PHE A 47 22.24 -3.21 2.70
N SER A 48 22.09 -4.50 3.01
CA SER A 48 22.40 -5.59 2.09
C SER A 48 21.08 -6.09 1.52
N LEU A 49 20.89 -5.88 0.23
CA LEU A 49 19.76 -6.44 -0.50
C LEU A 49 20.00 -7.94 -0.71
N GLY A 50 19.04 -8.83 -0.39
CA GLY A 50 19.13 -10.27 -0.67
C GLY A 50 19.29 -10.57 -2.17
N PRO A 51 19.63 -11.81 -2.59
CA PRO A 51 20.17 -12.07 -3.92
C PRO A 51 19.29 -11.52 -5.04
N PHE A 52 19.79 -10.47 -5.69
CA PHE A 52 19.30 -9.98 -6.96
C PHE A 52 19.89 -10.89 -8.01
N LEU A 53 19.04 -11.65 -8.69
CA LEU A 53 19.38 -12.09 -10.03
C LEU A 53 18.90 -10.99 -10.98
N SER A 54 19.60 -9.85 -10.94
CA SER A 54 19.64 -9.00 -12.12
C SER A 54 20.41 -9.82 -13.15
N SER A 55 19.72 -10.31 -14.17
CA SER A 55 20.41 -10.72 -15.39
C SER A 55 21.29 -9.54 -15.83
N THR A 56 22.59 -9.81 -15.90
CA THR A 56 23.56 -8.99 -16.62
C THR A 56 23.05 -8.67 -18.03
N PRO A 57 23.41 -7.53 -18.63
CA PRO A 57 23.11 -7.28 -20.03
C PRO A 57 23.86 -8.31 -20.88
N TYR A 58 23.09 -9.08 -21.63
CA TYR A 58 23.47 -9.97 -22.73
C TYR A 58 24.96 -10.06 -23.11
N THR A 59 25.52 -11.26 -22.91
CA THR A 59 26.37 -11.91 -23.91
C THR A 59 25.94 -13.38 -24.02
N GLY A 60 25.34 -13.76 -25.16
CA GLY A 60 25.26 -15.15 -25.65
C GLY A 60 24.48 -16.17 -24.80
N ASN A 61 23.33 -16.58 -25.35
CA ASN A 61 22.64 -17.84 -25.04
C ASN A 61 22.00 -18.02 -23.65
N GLY A 62 20.77 -17.50 -23.54
CA GLY A 62 19.61 -18.28 -23.07
C GLY A 62 19.55 -18.73 -21.62
N LEU A 63 18.76 -18.01 -20.81
CA LEU A 63 17.83 -18.59 -19.82
C LEU A 63 16.58 -17.67 -19.75
N PRO A 64 15.36 -18.21 -19.76
CA PRO A 64 14.14 -17.41 -19.70
C PRO A 64 13.94 -16.79 -18.30
N LEU A 65 13.43 -15.55 -18.27
CA LEU A 65 13.03 -14.75 -17.10
C LEU A 65 12.07 -15.46 -16.12
N SER A 66 11.48 -16.58 -16.52
CA SER A 66 10.40 -17.27 -15.80
C SER A 66 10.80 -18.03 -14.53
N HIS A 67 12.07 -18.03 -14.12
CA HIS A 67 12.54 -18.86 -13.00
C HIS A 67 13.01 -18.14 -11.74
N LEU A 68 13.17 -16.81 -11.74
CA LEU A 68 13.90 -16.11 -10.66
C LEU A 68 13.11 -15.03 -9.91
N SER A 69 11.90 -14.68 -10.37
CA SER A 69 10.93 -13.83 -9.65
C SER A 69 9.96 -14.62 -8.73
N LYS A 70 10.15 -15.94 -8.61
CA LYS A 70 9.19 -16.88 -8.00
C LYS A 70 8.92 -16.68 -6.50
N ASN A 71 9.68 -15.87 -5.79
CA ASN A 71 9.56 -15.76 -4.33
C ASN A 71 8.96 -14.43 -3.84
N PHE A 72 8.57 -13.51 -4.74
CA PHE A 72 7.91 -12.24 -4.37
C PHE A 72 6.71 -11.93 -5.28
N HIS A 73 5.82 -12.91 -5.44
CA HIS A 73 4.59 -12.80 -6.25
C HIS A 73 3.60 -11.71 -5.79
N GLY A 74 3.77 -11.12 -4.62
CA GLY A 74 2.82 -10.14 -4.08
C GLY A 74 2.94 -8.74 -4.63
N TRP A 75 4.06 -8.39 -5.26
CA TRP A 75 4.25 -7.08 -5.90
C TRP A 75 4.45 -7.22 -7.42
N ASN A 76 4.69 -8.45 -7.89
CA ASN A 76 4.77 -8.78 -9.30
C ASN A 76 3.44 -9.41 -9.73
N SER A 77 2.49 -8.60 -10.19
CA SER A 77 1.28 -9.17 -10.79
C SER A 77 1.65 -9.87 -12.12
N PRO A 78 1.14 -11.08 -12.40
CA PRO A 78 1.37 -11.76 -13.66
C PRO A 78 0.86 -11.00 -14.90
N HIS A 79 0.05 -9.95 -14.71
CA HIS A 79 -0.36 -9.04 -15.79
C HIS A 79 0.70 -7.97 -16.12
N TYR A 80 1.73 -7.79 -15.30
CA TYR A 80 2.80 -6.81 -15.57
C TYR A 80 3.76 -7.28 -16.67
N TRP A 81 3.87 -8.58 -16.91
CA TRP A 81 4.75 -9.13 -17.95
C TRP A 81 4.23 -8.90 -19.38
N GLU A 82 2.93 -8.60 -19.51
CA GLU A 82 2.28 -8.31 -20.80
C GLU A 82 2.16 -6.80 -21.06
N ASP A 83 2.42 -5.96 -20.04
CA ASP A 83 2.55 -4.53 -20.22
C ASP A 83 4.04 -4.15 -20.42
N PRO A 84 4.50 -3.92 -21.67
CA PRO A 84 5.88 -3.56 -21.95
C PRO A 84 6.33 -2.27 -21.25
N TYR A 85 5.41 -1.50 -20.64
CA TYR A 85 5.70 -0.25 -19.95
C TYR A 85 6.13 -0.41 -18.47
N LEU A 86 5.89 -1.54 -17.77
CA LEU A 86 6.13 -1.63 -16.30
C LEU A 86 7.32 -2.48 -15.77
N ASP A 87 7.97 -3.32 -16.57
CA ASP A 87 9.29 -4.01 -16.40
C ASP A 87 10.50 -3.20 -15.84
N SER A 88 10.35 -1.94 -15.40
CA SER A 88 11.44 -1.07 -14.90
C SER A 88 11.38 -0.74 -13.42
N ALA A 89 10.31 -1.12 -12.72
CA ALA A 89 10.20 -0.97 -11.28
C ALA A 89 10.56 -2.31 -10.60
N LEU A 90 11.72 -2.37 -9.94
CA LEU A 90 12.06 -3.51 -9.09
C LEU A 90 11.53 -3.25 -7.68
N PHE A 91 10.82 -4.25 -7.13
CA PHE A 91 10.37 -4.25 -5.75
C PHE A 91 11.28 -5.15 -4.92
N ALA A 92 11.80 -4.62 -3.82
CA ALA A 92 12.70 -5.36 -2.96
C ALA A 92 12.30 -5.24 -1.50
N HIS A 93 12.39 -6.34 -0.77
CA HIS A 93 12.27 -6.39 0.68
C HIS A 93 13.67 -6.38 1.29
N ILE A 94 13.89 -5.46 2.23
CA ILE A 94 15.13 -5.39 3.01
C ILE A 94 14.81 -5.63 4.47
N ALA A 95 15.66 -6.41 5.13
CA ALA A 95 15.70 -6.52 6.58
C ALA A 95 16.99 -5.83 7.10
N LEU A 96 16.83 -4.82 7.93
CA LEU A 96 17.92 -4.22 8.70
C LEU A 96 18.04 -4.99 10.02
N VAL A 97 19.13 -5.73 10.16
CA VAL A 97 19.45 -6.49 11.37
C VAL A 97 20.52 -5.73 12.15
N ARG A 98 20.24 -5.38 13.40
CA ARG A 98 21.20 -4.74 14.31
C ARG A 98 21.24 -5.54 15.60
N GLU A 99 22.43 -5.91 16.06
CA GLU A 99 22.61 -6.69 17.27
C GLU A 99 21.92 -6.02 18.47
N GLY A 100 21.09 -6.77 19.19
CA GLY A 100 20.32 -6.26 20.33
C GLY A 100 19.08 -5.42 19.99
N HIS A 101 18.72 -5.27 18.71
CA HIS A 101 17.54 -4.51 18.26
C HIS A 101 16.60 -5.35 17.40
N PRO A 102 15.28 -5.05 17.41
CA PRO A 102 14.33 -5.68 16.49
C PRO A 102 14.72 -5.44 15.03
N THR A 103 14.59 -6.48 14.20
CA THR A 103 14.77 -6.37 12.75
C THR A 103 13.75 -5.40 12.17
N ILE A 104 14.22 -4.41 11.43
CA ILE A 104 13.37 -3.44 10.74
C ILE A 104 13.26 -3.85 9.28
N HIS A 105 12.03 -3.92 8.77
CA HIS A 105 11.79 -4.30 7.39
C HIS A 105 11.38 -3.09 6.54
N PHE A 106 11.97 -2.99 5.35
CA PHE A 106 11.68 -1.96 4.36
C PHE A 106 11.22 -2.60 3.05
N ALA A 107 10.38 -1.86 2.32
CA ALA A 107 10.14 -2.10 0.90
C ALA A 107 10.85 -1.00 0.10
N ILE A 108 11.48 -1.39 -1.00
CA ILE A 108 12.15 -0.48 -1.92
C ILE A 108 11.59 -0.65 -3.32
N LYS A 109 11.21 0.46 -3.95
CA LYS A 109 10.94 0.53 -5.40
C LYS A 109 12.16 1.15 -6.08
N VAL A 110 12.62 0.59 -7.20
CA VAL A 110 13.84 1.03 -7.89
C VAL A 110 13.54 1.42 -9.33
N ALA A 111 14.04 2.57 -9.77
CA ALA A 111 14.15 2.98 -11.16
C ALA A 111 15.62 2.86 -11.60
N LEU A 112 15.87 2.04 -12.64
CA LEU A 112 17.19 1.86 -13.25
C LEU A 112 17.32 2.69 -14.52
N HIS A 113 18.57 3.00 -14.91
CA HIS A 113 18.88 3.69 -16.15
C HIS A 113 18.09 5.00 -16.32
N VAL A 114 18.02 5.79 -15.24
CA VAL A 114 17.29 7.06 -15.23
C VAL A 114 18.09 8.08 -16.03
N ASP A 115 17.63 8.43 -17.22
CA ASP A 115 18.20 9.53 -17.99
C ASP A 115 17.20 10.70 -18.06
N ASP A 116 17.64 11.80 -18.68
CA ASP A 116 16.81 13.00 -18.84
C ASP A 116 15.96 12.97 -20.13
N ASP A 117 15.97 11.87 -20.90
CA ASP A 117 15.11 11.72 -22.07
C ASP A 117 13.66 11.46 -21.59
N PRO A 118 12.70 12.36 -21.88
CA PRO A 118 11.32 12.19 -21.46
C PRO A 118 10.62 10.97 -22.06
N ARG A 119 11.23 10.33 -23.07
CA ARG A 119 10.75 9.11 -23.71
C ARG A 119 11.36 7.86 -23.09
N SER A 120 12.39 8.01 -22.24
CA SER A 120 13.02 6.86 -21.61
C SER A 120 12.15 6.31 -20.51
N ARG A 121 12.26 5.00 -20.36
CA ARG A 121 11.55 4.24 -19.35
C ARG A 121 11.99 4.60 -17.93
N GLY A 122 13.30 4.75 -17.73
CA GLY A 122 13.87 5.14 -16.44
C GLY A 122 13.33 6.49 -15.97
N TYR A 123 13.15 7.44 -16.89
CA TYR A 123 12.53 8.74 -16.62
C TYR A 123 11.07 8.61 -16.15
N HIS A 124 10.26 7.76 -16.80
CA HIS A 124 8.86 7.55 -16.40
C HIS A 124 8.72 6.92 -15.02
N VAL A 125 9.49 5.88 -14.70
CA VAL A 125 9.48 5.28 -13.35
C VAL A 125 9.96 6.29 -12.31
N PHE A 126 11.04 7.03 -12.59
CA PHE A 126 11.49 8.08 -11.69
C PHE A 126 10.38 9.10 -11.40
N LYS A 127 9.65 9.57 -12.43
CA LYS A 127 8.52 10.47 -12.23
C LYS A 127 7.39 9.85 -11.42
N ALA A 128 7.09 8.57 -11.61
CA ALA A 128 6.09 7.85 -10.81
C ALA A 128 6.49 7.78 -9.33
N LEU A 129 7.73 7.35 -9.03
CA LEU A 129 8.26 7.29 -7.66
C LEU A 129 8.26 8.67 -6.99
N ARG A 130 8.61 9.72 -7.74
CA ARG A 130 8.54 11.10 -7.26
C ARG A 130 7.10 11.53 -6.96
N ARG A 131 6.16 11.29 -7.88
CA ARG A 131 4.75 11.66 -7.71
C ARG A 131 4.15 10.97 -6.49
N GLU A 132 4.39 9.67 -6.34
CA GLU A 132 3.94 8.89 -5.18
C GLU A 132 4.53 9.44 -3.88
N ALA A 133 5.85 9.70 -3.82
CA ALA A 133 6.50 10.24 -2.63
C ALA A 133 5.89 11.58 -2.17
N VAL A 134 5.60 12.48 -3.11
CA VAL A 134 4.92 13.75 -2.82
C VAL A 134 3.49 13.49 -2.35
N PHE A 135 2.76 12.56 -2.96
CA PHE A 135 1.41 12.20 -2.52
C PHE A 135 1.38 11.71 -1.07
N TYR A 136 2.32 10.85 -0.68
CA TYR A 136 2.45 10.41 0.72
C TYR A 136 2.68 11.56 1.68
N ALA A 137 3.54 12.52 1.31
CA ALA A 137 3.88 13.67 2.14
C ALA A 137 2.68 14.61 2.35
N HIS A 138 1.84 14.76 1.32
CA HIS A 138 0.84 15.83 1.25
C HIS A 138 -0.60 15.41 1.47
N CYS A 139 -0.94 14.20 1.02
CA CYS A 139 -2.30 13.70 1.02
C CYS A 139 -2.50 12.61 2.07
N LEU A 140 -1.43 11.91 2.47
CA LEU A 140 -1.52 10.80 3.42
C LEU A 140 -0.80 11.03 4.77
N PRO A 141 -0.39 12.24 5.21
CA PRO A 141 0.44 12.38 6.40
C PRO A 141 -0.24 11.86 7.68
N ALA A 142 -1.58 11.95 7.75
CA ALA A 142 -2.37 11.51 8.90
C ALA A 142 -2.47 9.98 9.03
N VAL A 143 -2.23 9.23 7.94
CA VAL A 143 -2.49 7.78 7.88
C VAL A 143 -1.21 6.94 7.68
N GLN A 144 -0.03 7.57 7.59
CA GLN A 144 1.24 6.86 7.48
C GLN A 144 1.59 6.04 8.73
N GLY A 145 1.97 4.78 8.52
CA GLY A 145 2.26 3.78 9.55
C GLY A 145 1.02 3.04 10.08
N ASP A 146 -0.17 3.53 9.76
CA ASP A 146 -1.46 2.91 10.13
C ASP A 146 -2.12 2.30 8.89
N ALA A 147 -2.70 3.13 8.00
CA ALA A 147 -3.42 2.64 6.82
C ALA A 147 -2.55 2.53 5.56
N VAL A 148 -1.43 3.25 5.52
CA VAL A 148 -0.42 3.17 4.46
C VAL A 148 0.95 3.03 5.13
N PRO A 149 1.97 2.44 4.49
CA PRO A 149 3.32 2.42 5.05
C PRO A 149 3.88 3.83 5.25
N ARG A 150 4.84 3.98 6.16
CA ARG A 150 5.62 5.22 6.21
C ARG A 150 6.49 5.31 4.96
N HIS A 151 6.40 6.41 4.23
CA HIS A 151 7.27 6.70 3.08
C HIS A 151 8.43 7.58 3.56
N TYR A 152 9.65 7.08 3.47
CA TYR A 152 10.82 7.76 4.02
C TYR A 152 11.44 8.75 3.03
N GLY A 153 11.17 8.62 1.73
CA GLY A 153 11.64 9.52 0.71
C GLY A 153 12.13 8.80 -0.54
N VAL A 154 12.86 9.55 -1.37
CA VAL A 154 13.47 9.04 -2.58
C VAL A 154 14.94 9.44 -2.58
N TRP A 155 15.80 8.53 -3.03
CA TRP A 155 17.23 8.76 -3.13
C TRP A 155 17.75 8.39 -4.51
N GLU A 156 18.86 9.00 -4.91
CA GLU A 156 19.54 8.69 -6.17
C GLU A 156 21.02 8.39 -5.98
N ALA A 157 21.57 7.56 -6.87
CA ALA A 157 22.99 7.29 -6.97
C ALA A 157 23.41 7.21 -8.44
N SER A 158 24.63 7.65 -8.73
CA SER A 158 25.33 7.31 -9.96
C SER A 158 26.09 6.00 -9.75
N THR A 159 25.81 4.99 -10.56
CA THR A 159 26.39 3.65 -10.49
C THR A 159 27.10 3.31 -11.80
N SER A 160 28.15 2.49 -11.72
CA SER A 160 28.89 2.06 -12.92
C SER A 160 28.13 1.04 -13.78
N TRP A 161 27.05 0.46 -13.26
CA TRP A 161 26.33 -0.65 -13.89
C TRP A 161 24.96 -0.25 -14.46
N ALA A 162 24.31 0.78 -13.91
CA ALA A 162 23.04 1.28 -14.42
C ALA A 162 22.99 2.80 -14.66
N GLY A 163 24.13 3.49 -14.67
CA GLY A 163 24.16 4.94 -14.88
C GLY A 163 23.56 5.65 -13.67
N ARG A 164 22.35 6.20 -13.77
CA ARG A 164 21.64 6.79 -12.63
C ARG A 164 20.55 5.84 -12.15
N VAL A 165 20.54 5.59 -10.84
CA VAL A 165 19.56 4.75 -10.16
C VAL A 165 18.82 5.60 -9.15
N VAL A 166 17.49 5.49 -9.13
CA VAL A 166 16.63 6.16 -8.16
C VAL A 166 15.85 5.11 -7.37
N ILE A 167 15.71 5.31 -6.06
CA ILE A 167 14.99 4.40 -5.16
C ILE A 167 13.98 5.16 -4.32
N SER A 168 12.80 4.58 -4.12
CA SER A 168 11.84 4.98 -3.09
C SER A 168 11.93 3.98 -1.93
N VAL A 169 12.01 4.46 -0.70
CA VAL A 169 12.10 3.62 0.51
C VAL A 169 10.86 3.82 1.38
N MET A 170 10.21 2.73 1.76
CA MET A 170 9.03 2.73 2.62
C MET A 170 9.08 1.61 3.66
N GLU A 171 8.25 1.74 4.69
CA GLU A 171 8.02 0.67 5.67
C GLU A 171 7.51 -0.59 4.96
N PHE A 172 8.02 -1.75 5.34
CA PHE A 172 7.42 -3.00 4.88
C PHE A 172 6.01 -3.15 5.46
N ALA A 173 5.03 -3.35 4.58
CA ALA A 173 3.62 -3.30 4.93
C ALA A 173 2.89 -4.66 4.88
N GLY A 174 3.65 -5.75 4.75
CA GLY A 174 3.12 -7.11 4.71
C GLY A 174 3.15 -7.71 3.31
N TRP A 175 2.30 -8.70 3.10
CA TRP A 175 2.21 -9.45 1.85
C TRP A 175 0.92 -9.10 1.13
N SER A 176 0.90 -9.22 -0.21
CA SER A 176 -0.31 -8.94 -0.96
C SER A 176 -1.43 -9.87 -0.52
N TRP A 177 -2.58 -9.27 -0.27
CA TRP A 177 -3.76 -9.99 0.12
C TRP A 177 -4.19 -10.94 -1.00
N SER A 178 -4.38 -10.45 -2.23
CA SER A 178 -4.80 -11.30 -3.34
C SER A 178 -3.78 -12.38 -3.73
N GLY A 179 -2.48 -12.08 -3.62
CA GLY A 179 -1.43 -12.97 -4.10
C GLY A 179 -1.02 -14.05 -3.09
N GLN A 180 -0.95 -13.71 -1.79
CA GLN A 180 -0.38 -14.60 -0.79
C GLN A 180 -1.27 -14.86 0.42
N ILE A 181 -2.30 -14.05 0.66
CA ILE A 181 -3.15 -14.20 1.85
C ILE A 181 -4.48 -14.84 1.50
N ARG A 182 -5.12 -14.42 0.40
CA ARG A 182 -6.44 -14.89 -0.05
C ARG A 182 -6.42 -16.41 -0.24
N GLY A 183 -7.43 -17.09 0.30
CA GLY A 183 -7.51 -18.55 0.28
C GLY A 183 -6.57 -19.29 1.24
N THR A 184 -5.75 -18.58 2.03
CA THR A 184 -4.96 -19.19 3.11
C THR A 184 -5.69 -19.10 4.44
N LYS A 185 -5.15 -19.72 5.51
CA LYS A 185 -5.65 -19.59 6.89
C LYS A 185 -5.68 -18.15 7.42
N HIS A 186 -4.99 -17.22 6.75
CA HIS A 186 -4.94 -15.80 7.13
C HIS A 186 -6.01 -14.96 6.43
N ASP A 187 -6.72 -15.52 5.44
CA ASP A 187 -7.88 -14.89 4.81
C ASP A 187 -9.14 -15.12 5.65
N THR A 188 -9.28 -14.31 6.69
CA THR A 188 -10.41 -14.37 7.63
C THR A 188 -11.36 -13.19 7.40
N PRO A 189 -12.64 -13.29 7.82
CA PRO A 189 -13.55 -12.15 7.81
C PRO A 189 -12.96 -10.92 8.52
N GLU A 190 -12.22 -11.14 9.62
CA GLU A 190 -11.54 -10.10 10.36
C GLU A 190 -10.41 -9.45 9.55
N THR A 191 -9.61 -10.24 8.82
CA THR A 191 -8.58 -9.73 7.90
C THR A 191 -9.21 -8.85 6.82
N ARG A 192 -10.28 -9.32 6.19
CA ARG A 192 -10.99 -8.57 5.13
C ARG A 192 -11.58 -7.28 5.68
N MET A 193 -12.18 -7.32 6.87
CA MET A 193 -12.64 -6.11 7.56
C MET A 193 -11.51 -5.12 7.85
N LYS A 194 -10.31 -5.59 8.23
CA LYS A 194 -9.16 -4.69 8.40
C LYS A 194 -8.77 -4.02 7.09
N ILE A 195 -8.79 -4.73 5.96
CA ILE A 195 -8.51 -4.14 4.64
C ILE A 195 -9.57 -3.09 4.28
N ALA A 196 -10.85 -3.40 4.47
CA ALA A 196 -11.94 -2.44 4.26
C ALA A 196 -11.78 -1.16 5.11
N ARG A 197 -11.50 -1.33 6.42
CA ARG A 197 -11.26 -0.20 7.33
C ARG A 197 -10.02 0.61 6.94
N THR A 198 -9.01 -0.04 6.37
CA THR A 198 -7.79 0.62 5.90
C THR A 198 -8.10 1.56 4.73
N LEU A 199 -8.86 1.11 3.73
CA LEU A 199 -9.23 1.99 2.62
C LEU A 199 -10.16 3.12 3.07
N GLN A 200 -11.11 2.85 3.97
CA GLN A 200 -11.94 3.92 4.53
C GLN A 200 -11.11 5.00 5.24
N LYS A 201 -10.09 4.65 6.03
CA LYS A 201 -9.22 5.64 6.66
C LYS A 201 -8.51 6.55 5.65
N ILE A 202 -8.16 6.02 4.48
CA ILE A 202 -7.58 6.80 3.38
C ILE A 202 -8.61 7.78 2.82
N HIS A 203 -9.85 7.33 2.63
CA HIS A 203 -10.98 8.17 2.20
C HIS A 203 -11.32 9.25 3.23
N ASP A 204 -11.25 8.92 4.51
CA ASP A 204 -11.47 9.84 5.65
C ASP A 204 -10.39 10.91 5.73
N ALA A 205 -9.17 10.57 5.30
CA ALA A 205 -8.08 11.52 5.13
C ALA A 205 -8.22 12.38 3.87
N GLY A 206 -9.29 12.21 3.09
CA GLY A 206 -9.57 12.98 1.88
C GLY A 206 -8.76 12.53 0.66
N ALA A 207 -8.44 11.24 0.56
CA ALA A 207 -7.67 10.65 -0.53
C ALA A 207 -8.36 9.41 -1.13
N ASP A 208 -8.14 9.19 -2.42
CA ASP A 208 -8.56 8.01 -3.18
C ASP A 208 -7.30 7.40 -3.81
N HIS A 209 -7.24 6.08 -3.87
CA HIS A 209 -6.12 5.35 -4.43
C HIS A 209 -6.21 5.23 -5.96
N ASN A 210 -7.41 5.21 -6.54
CA ASN A 210 -7.72 5.16 -7.97
C ASN A 210 -7.19 3.92 -8.71
N GLN A 211 -6.77 2.90 -7.98
CA GLN A 211 -6.22 1.64 -8.54
C GLN A 211 -6.58 0.47 -7.62
N ILE A 212 -7.87 0.38 -7.25
CA ILE A 212 -8.43 -0.75 -6.52
C ILE A 212 -9.39 -1.50 -7.44
N GLY A 213 -9.31 -2.83 -7.44
CA GLY A 213 -10.17 -3.71 -8.24
C GLY A 213 -9.41 -4.80 -8.98
N PRO A 214 -10.09 -5.50 -9.91
CA PRO A 214 -9.52 -6.61 -10.66
C PRO A 214 -8.19 -6.21 -11.30
N GLY A 215 -7.12 -6.97 -11.00
CA GLY A 215 -5.76 -6.71 -11.49
C GLY A 215 -4.88 -5.85 -10.57
N TYR A 216 -5.47 -5.07 -9.66
CA TYR A 216 -4.75 -4.16 -8.76
C TYR A 216 -4.77 -4.56 -7.28
N ASN A 217 -5.37 -5.70 -6.96
CA ASN A 217 -5.45 -6.20 -5.58
C ASN A 217 -4.08 -6.50 -4.93
N HIS A 218 -2.99 -6.46 -5.71
CA HIS A 218 -1.62 -6.56 -5.20
C HIS A 218 -1.21 -5.34 -4.34
N HIS A 219 -1.94 -4.22 -4.47
CA HIS A 219 -1.79 -3.02 -3.63
C HIS A 219 -2.35 -3.19 -2.21
N LEU A 220 -3.21 -4.18 -2.00
CA LEU A 220 -3.78 -4.48 -0.69
C LEU A 220 -2.81 -5.38 0.06
N LEU A 221 -2.17 -4.89 1.12
CA LEU A 221 -1.21 -5.65 1.91
C LEU A 221 -1.78 -6.02 3.27
N TYR A 222 -1.41 -7.21 3.74
CA TYR A 222 -1.68 -7.66 5.10
C TYR A 222 -0.42 -8.27 5.72
N ASP A 223 0.00 -7.73 6.86
CA ASP A 223 1.04 -8.33 7.69
C ASP A 223 0.37 -9.16 8.78
N TRP A 224 0.29 -10.47 8.57
CA TRP A 224 -0.33 -11.40 9.50
C TRP A 224 0.40 -11.48 10.85
N ARG A 225 1.68 -11.06 10.94
CA ARG A 225 2.47 -11.12 12.17
C ARG A 225 2.01 -10.08 13.19
N CYS A 226 1.65 -8.89 12.69
CA CYS A 226 1.12 -7.81 13.53
C CYS A 226 -0.39 -7.59 13.32
N GLY A 227 -1.01 -8.35 12.43
CA GLY A 227 -2.43 -8.28 12.11
C GLY A 227 -2.85 -6.92 11.57
N LYS A 228 -2.00 -6.25 10.77
CA LYS A 228 -2.28 -4.93 10.18
C LYS A 228 -2.48 -5.04 8.68
N ALA A 229 -3.49 -4.33 8.17
CA ALA A 229 -3.69 -4.13 6.74
C ALA A 229 -3.19 -2.73 6.36
N ARG A 230 -2.58 -2.62 5.18
CA ARG A 230 -2.04 -1.37 4.63
C ARG A 230 -2.21 -1.38 3.12
N ILE A 231 -2.32 -0.20 2.52
CA ILE A 231 -2.43 -0.06 1.07
C ILE A 231 -1.22 0.70 0.54
N VAL A 232 -0.73 0.31 -0.65
CA VAL A 232 0.50 0.81 -1.29
C VAL A 232 0.27 1.11 -2.76
N ASP A 233 1.19 1.85 -3.38
CA ASP A 233 1.14 2.23 -4.81
C ASP A 233 0.15 3.34 -5.16
N PHE A 234 0.36 4.52 -4.57
CA PHE A 234 -0.44 5.71 -4.84
C PHE A 234 0.06 6.50 -6.06
N THR A 235 0.58 5.82 -7.08
CA THR A 235 1.06 6.47 -8.30
C THR A 235 -0.07 7.25 -9.00
N GLU A 236 -1.30 6.72 -8.97
CA GLU A 236 -2.51 7.41 -9.47
C GLU A 236 -3.42 7.97 -8.37
N GLY A 237 -2.90 8.04 -7.13
CA GLY A 237 -3.61 8.62 -6.01
C GLY A 237 -3.93 10.10 -6.24
N HIS A 238 -5.09 10.53 -5.73
CA HIS A 238 -5.53 11.93 -5.81
C HIS A 238 -6.35 12.33 -4.57
N ARG A 239 -6.56 13.64 -4.39
CA ARG A 239 -7.44 14.14 -3.33
C ARG A 239 -8.88 13.83 -3.68
N HIS A 240 -9.61 13.32 -2.71
CA HIS A 240 -10.96 12.83 -2.87
C HIS A 240 -11.81 13.20 -1.64
N PRO A 241 -12.74 14.16 -1.75
CA PRO A 241 -13.74 14.38 -0.72
C PRO A 241 -14.77 13.25 -0.79
N CYS A 242 -14.54 12.18 -0.02
CA CYS A 242 -15.43 11.02 -0.02
C CYS A 242 -16.84 11.42 0.44
N ASP A 243 -17.83 11.15 -0.42
CA ASP A 243 -19.24 11.50 -0.21
C ASP A 243 -20.08 10.29 0.23
N ARG A 244 -19.44 9.16 0.56
CA ARG A 244 -20.14 7.96 1.02
C ARG A 244 -21.13 8.28 2.15
N GLN A 245 -22.23 7.54 2.16
CA GLN A 245 -23.32 7.70 3.14
C GLN A 245 -23.35 6.56 4.15
N VAL A 246 -22.63 5.46 3.89
CA VAL A 246 -22.55 4.29 4.77
C VAL A 246 -21.12 3.77 4.85
N PRO A 247 -20.73 3.06 5.93
CA PRO A 247 -19.43 2.41 6.00
C PRO A 247 -19.36 1.21 5.05
N LEU A 248 -18.16 0.91 4.55
CA LEU A 248 -17.83 -0.36 3.92
C LEU A 248 -17.78 -1.48 4.98
N LYS A 249 -18.74 -2.40 4.89
CA LYS A 249 -18.86 -3.62 5.70
C LYS A 249 -19.61 -4.69 4.90
N PRO A 250 -19.69 -5.94 5.38
CA PRO A 250 -20.61 -6.92 4.83
C PRO A 250 -22.05 -6.43 4.89
N TYR A 251 -22.76 -6.54 3.78
CA TYR A 251 -24.19 -6.25 3.65
C TYR A 251 -24.91 -7.48 3.11
N LYS A 252 -26.19 -7.63 3.45
CA LYS A 252 -27.04 -8.67 2.84
C LYS A 252 -27.35 -8.34 1.38
N ALA A 253 -27.23 -7.07 1.02
CA ALA A 253 -27.38 -6.59 -0.33
C ALA A 253 -26.11 -6.68 -1.20
N GLN A 254 -26.35 -6.72 -2.50
CA GLN A 254 -25.39 -6.59 -3.59
C GLN A 254 -24.88 -5.16 -3.70
N PHE A 255 -23.57 -5.04 -3.87
CA PHE A 255 -22.90 -3.78 -4.18
C PHE A 255 -23.15 -3.37 -5.63
N ARG A 256 -23.40 -2.07 -5.84
CA ARG A 256 -23.48 -1.45 -7.18
C ARG A 256 -22.65 -0.18 -7.19
N TYR A 257 -22.11 0.17 -8.34
CA TYR A 257 -21.44 1.45 -8.54
C TYR A 257 -22.41 2.62 -8.30
N GLY A 258 -21.94 3.60 -7.52
CA GLY A 258 -22.72 4.76 -7.10
C GLY A 258 -23.19 4.67 -5.65
N PRO A 259 -24.01 5.65 -5.21
CA PRO A 259 -24.50 5.72 -3.84
C PRO A 259 -25.11 4.39 -3.37
N PRO A 260 -24.93 4.05 -2.07
CA PRO A 260 -24.45 4.92 -0.99
C PRO A 260 -22.94 4.89 -0.72
N LEU A 261 -22.17 4.16 -1.53
CA LEU A 261 -20.71 4.08 -1.41
C LEU A 261 -20.03 4.82 -2.57
N CYS A 262 -18.80 5.28 -2.35
CA CYS A 262 -18.01 5.79 -3.48
C CYS A 262 -17.54 4.62 -4.37
N PRO A 263 -17.25 4.87 -5.66
CA PRO A 263 -16.88 3.81 -6.60
C PRO A 263 -15.74 2.91 -6.13
N GLU A 264 -14.68 3.49 -5.55
CA GLU A 264 -13.52 2.72 -5.09
C GLU A 264 -13.86 1.79 -3.92
N LEU A 265 -14.64 2.27 -2.94
CA LEU A 265 -15.10 1.44 -1.82
C LEU A 265 -16.06 0.35 -2.28
N THR A 266 -16.91 0.63 -3.28
CA THR A 266 -17.76 -0.39 -3.91
C THR A 266 -16.92 -1.49 -4.54
N THR A 267 -15.90 -1.11 -5.32
CA THR A 267 -14.99 -2.07 -5.95
C THR A 267 -14.26 -2.91 -4.90
N LEU A 268 -13.76 -2.30 -3.82
CA LEU A 268 -13.14 -3.06 -2.74
C LEU A 268 -14.13 -4.01 -2.06
N GLY A 269 -15.37 -3.58 -1.82
CA GLY A 269 -16.40 -4.42 -1.22
C GLY A 269 -16.71 -5.68 -2.03
N LEU A 270 -16.73 -5.56 -3.35
CA LEU A 270 -16.86 -6.70 -4.27
C LEU A 270 -15.66 -7.64 -4.15
N GLU A 271 -14.43 -7.11 -4.14
CA GLU A 271 -13.21 -7.92 -4.03
C GLU A 271 -13.13 -8.68 -2.70
N LEU A 272 -13.63 -8.09 -1.61
CA LEU A 272 -13.65 -8.68 -0.27
C LEU A 272 -14.83 -9.65 -0.03
N ASP A 273 -15.68 -9.89 -1.02
CA ASP A 273 -16.90 -10.70 -0.94
C ASP A 273 -17.89 -10.17 0.13
N PHE A 274 -18.06 -8.85 0.24
CA PHE A 274 -18.95 -8.23 1.22
C PHE A 274 -20.41 -8.16 0.77
N GLY A 275 -20.69 -8.36 -0.51
CA GLY A 275 -22.04 -8.30 -1.06
C GLY A 275 -22.82 -9.60 -0.90
N GLY A 276 -24.09 -9.49 -0.52
CA GLY A 276 -25.03 -10.62 -0.52
C GLY A 276 -25.71 -10.81 -1.88
N PRO A 277 -26.51 -11.88 -2.05
CA PRO A 277 -26.89 -12.38 -3.38
C PRO A 277 -28.14 -11.77 -4.01
N ASN A 278 -29.03 -11.08 -3.28
CA ASN A 278 -30.44 -10.99 -3.73
C ASN A 278 -31.13 -9.61 -3.65
N THR A 279 -30.51 -8.58 -3.07
CA THR A 279 -31.15 -7.25 -2.89
C THR A 279 -30.14 -6.17 -3.18
N PHE A 280 -30.51 -5.03 -3.76
CA PHE A 280 -29.53 -3.95 -4.00
C PHE A 280 -29.28 -3.13 -2.73
N LEU A 281 -28.09 -2.53 -2.58
CA LEU A 281 -27.78 -1.68 -1.41
C LEU A 281 -28.84 -0.58 -1.19
N THR A 282 -29.38 -0.01 -2.27
CA THR A 282 -30.42 1.03 -2.22
C THR A 282 -31.79 0.53 -1.76
N GLU A 283 -31.97 -0.78 -1.63
CA GLU A 283 -33.21 -1.44 -1.20
C GLU A 283 -33.04 -2.16 0.14
N ASP A 284 -31.82 -2.18 0.67
CA ASP A 284 -31.50 -2.85 1.93
C ASP A 284 -31.98 -1.99 3.11
N ALA A 285 -32.81 -2.57 3.97
CA ALA A 285 -33.39 -1.86 5.10
C ALA A 285 -32.33 -1.35 6.10
N GLU A 286 -31.25 -2.10 6.31
CA GLU A 286 -30.13 -1.69 7.19
C GLU A 286 -29.38 -0.50 6.58
N VAL A 287 -29.21 -0.51 5.26
CA VAL A 287 -28.56 0.59 4.52
C VAL A 287 -29.43 1.85 4.54
N LEU A 288 -30.73 1.72 4.27
CA LEU A 288 -31.67 2.83 4.30
C LEU A 288 -31.78 3.45 5.70
N ASP A 289 -31.81 2.62 6.74
CA ASP A 289 -31.79 3.09 8.14
C ASP A 289 -30.49 3.83 8.47
N ALA A 290 -29.34 3.31 8.04
CA ALA A 290 -28.06 3.99 8.22
C ALA A 290 -28.03 5.36 7.53
N ILE A 291 -28.51 5.46 6.28
CA ILE A 291 -28.59 6.73 5.54
C ILE A 291 -29.51 7.71 6.28
N ALA A 292 -30.69 7.25 6.71
CA ALA A 292 -31.63 8.07 7.46
C ALA A 292 -31.04 8.58 8.79
N PHE A 293 -30.27 7.73 9.50
CA PHE A 293 -29.52 8.13 10.68
C PHE A 293 -28.52 9.25 10.36
N LEU A 294 -27.73 9.10 9.29
CA LEU A 294 -26.71 10.08 8.91
C LEU A 294 -27.34 11.44 8.58
N ASP A 295 -28.40 11.44 7.77
CA ASP A 295 -29.10 12.65 7.36
C ASP A 295 -29.70 13.37 8.58
N LYS A 296 -30.39 12.62 9.46
CA LYS A 296 -30.94 13.16 10.71
C LYS A 296 -29.85 13.71 11.64
N TYR A 297 -28.74 12.99 11.79
CA TYR A 297 -27.64 13.41 12.68
C TYR A 297 -27.03 14.74 12.22
N LEU A 298 -26.83 14.91 10.91
CA LEU A 298 -26.32 16.15 10.31
C LEU A 298 -27.31 17.31 10.44
N GLU A 299 -28.62 17.04 10.35
CA GLU A 299 -29.67 18.06 10.57
C GLU A 299 -29.71 18.52 12.03
N GLU A 300 -29.65 17.60 12.98
CA GLU A 300 -29.74 17.90 14.42
C GLU A 300 -28.45 18.52 15.00
N HIS A 301 -27.30 18.35 14.32
CA HIS A 301 -26.00 18.83 14.79
C HIS A 301 -25.30 19.73 13.76
N PRO A 302 -25.83 20.95 13.51
CA PRO A 302 -25.23 21.86 12.54
C PRO A 302 -23.80 22.24 12.95
N GLY A 303 -22.85 22.03 12.05
CA GLY A 303 -21.42 22.31 12.27
C GLY A 303 -20.56 21.09 12.55
N VAL A 304 -21.16 19.91 12.76
CA VAL A 304 -20.42 18.64 12.80
C VAL A 304 -19.94 18.29 11.39
N SER A 305 -18.72 17.80 11.29
CA SER A 305 -18.17 17.33 10.01
C SER A 305 -18.84 16.03 9.56
N ARG A 306 -18.85 15.78 8.24
CA ARG A 306 -19.38 14.52 7.70
C ARG A 306 -18.65 13.30 8.29
N GLN A 307 -17.35 13.41 8.56
CA GLN A 307 -16.57 12.32 9.16
C GLN A 307 -17.07 11.99 10.58
N GLU A 308 -17.27 13.01 11.42
CA GLU A 308 -17.77 12.81 12.78
C GLU A 308 -19.18 12.20 12.77
N ALA A 309 -20.03 12.57 11.80
CA ALA A 309 -21.35 11.98 11.62
C ALA A 309 -21.27 10.50 11.16
N LEU A 310 -20.33 10.16 10.27
CA LEU A 310 -20.06 8.77 9.87
C LEU A 310 -19.49 7.93 11.03
N ASP A 311 -18.65 8.50 11.88
CA ASP A 311 -18.15 7.84 13.09
C ASP A 311 -19.29 7.58 14.10
N ALA A 312 -20.24 8.50 14.22
CA ALA A 312 -21.45 8.32 15.03
C ALA A 312 -22.36 7.23 14.44
N GLN A 313 -22.55 7.22 13.13
CA GLN A 313 -23.28 6.17 12.42
C GLN A 313 -22.64 4.79 12.62
N GLU A 314 -21.30 4.69 12.57
CA GLU A 314 -20.61 3.42 12.81
C GLU A 314 -20.83 2.91 14.24
N LYS A 315 -20.90 3.80 15.25
CA LYS A 315 -21.21 3.42 16.63
C LYS A 315 -22.65 2.92 16.75
N TYR A 316 -23.60 3.64 16.16
CA TYR A 316 -25.01 3.24 16.10
C TYR A 316 -25.18 1.82 15.52
N LEU A 317 -24.50 1.53 14.40
CA LEU A 317 -24.55 0.21 13.76
C LEU A 317 -23.85 -0.90 14.54
N LYS A 318 -22.87 -0.58 15.42
CA LYS A 318 -22.17 -1.57 16.25
C LYS A 318 -22.99 -2.01 17.45
N ASP A 319 -23.79 -1.11 18.01
CA ASP A 319 -24.64 -1.44 19.17
C ASP A 319 -25.73 -2.46 18.78
N GLU A 320 -26.14 -2.49 17.51
CA GLU A 320 -27.03 -3.53 16.97
C GLU A 320 -26.32 -4.87 16.65
N TRP A 321 -25.01 -4.85 16.41
CA TRP A 321 -24.23 -6.03 15.97
C TRP A 321 -24.12 -7.13 17.03
N HIS A 322 -24.25 -6.78 18.31
CA HIS A 322 -24.25 -7.76 19.41
C HIS A 322 -25.44 -8.72 19.39
N LEU A 323 -26.44 -8.49 18.54
CA LEU A 323 -27.66 -9.30 18.46
C LEU A 323 -27.67 -10.31 17.30
N VAL A 324 -26.73 -10.25 16.34
CA VAL A 324 -26.83 -11.05 15.09
C VAL A 324 -25.53 -11.77 14.65
N GLY A 325 -24.43 -11.67 15.40
CA GLY A 325 -23.18 -12.37 15.06
C GLY A 325 -23.13 -13.86 15.47
N PRO A 326 -22.58 -14.78 14.66
CA PRO A 326 -22.28 -16.14 15.11
C PRO A 326 -21.25 -16.10 16.24
N GLN A 327 -21.47 -16.86 17.32
CA GLN A 327 -20.53 -16.94 18.43
C GLN A 327 -19.21 -17.62 17.98
N VAL A 328 -18.22 -16.80 17.61
CA VAL A 328 -16.85 -17.26 17.37
C VAL A 328 -16.18 -17.49 18.73
N ARG A 329 -15.92 -18.75 19.08
CA ARG A 329 -15.13 -19.13 20.26
C ARG A 329 -13.69 -18.65 20.06
N ARG A 330 -13.24 -17.73 20.92
CA ARG A 330 -11.82 -17.38 21.06
C ARG A 330 -11.04 -18.60 21.52
N THR A 331 -10.03 -19.01 20.74
CA THR A 331 -8.99 -19.91 21.23
C THR A 331 -7.77 -19.08 21.63
N GLU A 332 -7.36 -19.26 22.89
CA GLU A 332 -6.14 -18.69 23.44
C GLU A 332 -4.93 -19.45 22.91
N SER A 333 -4.17 -18.85 22.00
CA SER A 333 -2.73 -19.15 21.90
C SER A 333 -2.00 -18.01 21.17
N GLY A 334 -1.57 -17.02 21.96
CA GLY A 334 -0.58 -16.05 21.53
C GLY A 334 0.80 -16.70 21.46
N ARG A 335 1.18 -17.19 20.29
CA ARG A 335 2.60 -17.35 19.92
C ARG A 335 2.82 -16.82 18.51
N CYS A 336 3.70 -15.83 18.39
CA CYS A 336 4.28 -15.43 17.12
C CYS A 336 5.19 -16.57 16.64
N MET A 337 4.92 -17.11 15.44
CA MET A 337 5.83 -18.05 14.78
C MET A 337 7.02 -17.28 14.18
N GLU A 338 8.21 -17.86 14.29
CA GLU A 338 9.43 -17.34 13.69
C GLU A 338 9.46 -17.56 12.16
N TYR A 339 10.25 -16.72 11.50
CA TYR A 339 10.25 -16.40 10.07
C TYR A 339 10.69 -17.54 9.11
N GLU A 340 11.22 -18.65 9.62
CA GLU A 340 11.95 -19.63 8.81
C GLU A 340 11.09 -20.74 8.15
N ASP A 341 9.82 -20.90 8.54
CA ASP A 341 9.00 -22.00 8.05
C ASP A 341 8.23 -21.71 6.75
N PHE A 342 8.32 -20.49 6.20
CA PHE A 342 7.58 -20.11 4.98
C PHE A 342 8.39 -20.28 3.68
N PHE A 343 9.71 -20.48 3.78
CA PHE A 343 10.62 -20.61 2.62
C PHE A 343 11.18 -22.03 2.43
N LYS A 344 10.60 -23.03 3.10
CA LYS A 344 10.79 -24.46 2.82
C LYS A 344 9.53 -24.99 2.13
#